data_AF-A0AAE3EGW7-F1
#
_entry.id   AF-A0AAE3EGW7-F1
#
_cell.length_a   1.000
_cell.length_b   1.000
_cell.length_c   1.000
_cell.angle_alpha   90.00
_cell.angle_beta   90.00
_cell.angle_gamma   90.00
#
_symmetry.space_group_name_H-M   'P 1'
#
loop_
_entity.id
_entity.type
_entity.pdbx_description
1 polymer ?
#
loop_
_entity_poly.entity_id
_entity_poly.type
_entity_poly.pdbx_seq_one_letter_code
_entity_poly.pdbx_strand_id
1 'polypeptide(L)'
;MQNDRLVTLSTLNSGAVLELFEEEFEKALKNIADDNTSPTAVRAITIKIELKPMADRSMATSKVKVSSSLAPMNPHESTVSFAFNGRSVEAYVNGPINQPDLDGINPIPFERRTVGEN
;
A
#
# COMPACT_ATOMS: atom_id res chain seq x y z
N MET A 1 -10.72 -44.94 15.54
CA MET A 1 -10.10 -43.61 15.32
C MET A 1 -9.15 -43.39 16.47
N GLN A 2 -7.83 -43.46 16.25
CA GLN A 2 -6.83 -43.59 17.33
C GLN A 2 -5.65 -42.63 17.16
N ASN A 3 -5.85 -41.53 16.43
CA ASN A 3 -4.83 -40.52 16.17
C ASN A 3 -4.83 -39.35 17.16
N ASP A 4 -5.80 -39.27 18.07
CA ASP A 4 -5.95 -38.15 19.03
C ASP A 4 -4.87 -38.11 20.13
N ARG A 5 -3.98 -39.12 20.20
CA ARG A 5 -2.91 -39.17 21.21
C ARG A 5 -1.57 -38.62 20.72
N LEU A 6 -1.39 -38.42 19.41
CA LEU A 6 -0.13 -37.92 18.85
C LEU A 6 -0.22 -36.42 18.55
N VAL A 7 0.88 -35.72 18.78
CA VAL A 7 1.00 -34.31 18.38
C VAL A 7 1.17 -34.26 16.87
N THR A 8 0.28 -33.53 16.21
CA THR A 8 0.26 -33.25 14.77
C THR A 8 0.17 -31.74 14.57
N LEU A 9 0.30 -31.25 13.33
CA LEU A 9 0.16 -29.82 13.05
C LEU A 9 -1.22 -29.28 13.49
N SER A 10 -2.27 -30.08 13.34
CA SER A 10 -3.64 -29.73 13.71
C SER A 10 -3.92 -29.79 15.21
N THR A 11 -3.14 -30.54 15.98
CA THR A 11 -3.33 -30.70 17.44
C THR A 11 -2.32 -29.91 18.26
N LEU A 12 -1.22 -29.46 17.65
CA LEU A 12 -0.18 -28.68 18.32
C LEU A 12 -0.74 -27.36 18.85
N ASN A 13 -0.36 -27.01 20.09
CA ASN A 13 -0.84 -25.81 20.77
C ASN A 13 -2.38 -25.70 20.77
N SER A 14 -3.06 -26.84 20.94
CA SER A 14 -4.53 -26.93 20.95
C SER A 14 -5.21 -26.45 19.67
N GLY A 15 -4.54 -26.60 18.52
CA GLY A 15 -5.09 -26.19 17.21
C GLY A 15 -4.78 -24.74 16.81
N ALA A 16 -4.11 -23.96 17.66
CA ALA A 16 -3.77 -22.57 17.39
C ALA A 16 -2.94 -22.38 16.10
N VAL A 17 -2.17 -23.39 15.67
CA VAL A 17 -1.41 -23.33 14.41
C VAL A 17 -2.34 -23.19 13.21
N LEU A 18 -3.47 -23.91 13.21
CA LEU A 18 -4.41 -23.88 12.10
C LEU A 18 -5.12 -22.54 12.03
N GLU A 19 -5.63 -22.06 13.17
CA GLU A 19 -6.33 -20.76 13.25
C GLU A 19 -5.43 -19.61 12.76
N LEU A 20 -4.18 -19.57 13.24
CA LEU A 20 -3.22 -18.53 12.83
C LEU A 20 -2.79 -18.68 11.37
N PHE A 21 -2.71 -19.90 10.84
CA PHE A 21 -2.43 -20.12 9.43
C PHE A 21 -3.60 -19.65 8.56
N GLU A 22 -4.83 -20.00 8.91
CA GLU A 22 -6.03 -19.60 8.16
C GLU A 22 -6.14 -18.07 8.07
N GLU A 23 -5.89 -17.36 9.17
CA GLU A 23 -5.90 -15.89 9.19
C GLU A 23 -4.85 -15.30 8.24
N GLU A 24 -3.60 -15.78 8.30
CA GLU A 24 -2.51 -15.28 7.45
C GLU A 24 -2.68 -15.70 5.99
N PHE A 25 -3.30 -16.86 5.75
CA PHE A 25 -3.63 -17.33 4.41
C PHE A 25 -4.72 -16.47 3.78
N GLU A 26 -5.75 -16.11 4.53
CA GLU A 26 -6.79 -15.18 4.06
C GLU A 26 -6.19 -13.81 3.72
N LYS A 27 -5.27 -13.28 4.55
CA LYS A 27 -4.56 -12.02 4.25
C LYS A 27 -3.74 -12.11 2.96
N ALA A 28 -3.02 -13.22 2.74
CA ALA A 28 -2.26 -13.44 1.53
C ALA A 28 -3.17 -13.48 0.29
N LEU A 29 -4.31 -14.18 0.37
CA LEU A 29 -5.28 -14.25 -0.73
C LEU A 29 -5.93 -12.89 -1.02
N LYS A 30 -6.31 -12.13 0.01
CA LYS A 30 -6.82 -10.76 -0.13
C LYS A 30 -5.81 -9.85 -0.81
N ASN A 31 -4.53 -9.95 -0.44
CA ASN A 31 -3.46 -9.18 -1.08
C ASN A 31 -3.13 -9.65 -2.50
N ILE A 32 -3.46 -10.89 -2.89
CA ILE A 32 -3.34 -11.34 -4.29
C ILE A 32 -4.52 -10.85 -5.14
N ALA A 33 -5.71 -10.79 -4.55
CA ALA A 33 -6.92 -10.31 -5.20
C ALA A 33 -6.99 -8.78 -5.34
N ASP A 34 -6.06 -8.05 -4.73
CA ASP A 34 -5.96 -6.59 -4.82
C ASP A 34 -5.14 -6.17 -6.05
N ASP A 35 -5.81 -5.61 -7.06
CA ASP A 35 -5.22 -5.08 -8.29
C ASP A 35 -4.21 -3.94 -8.05
N ASN A 36 -4.23 -3.33 -6.87
CA ASN A 36 -3.25 -2.32 -6.47
C ASN A 36 -1.93 -2.93 -5.97
N THR A 37 -1.71 -4.24 -6.10
CA THR A 37 -0.45 -4.89 -5.73
C THR A 37 0.14 -5.62 -6.93
N SER A 38 1.44 -5.93 -6.89
CA SER A 38 2.08 -6.63 -8.02
C SER A 38 1.49 -8.05 -8.19
N PRO A 39 1.05 -8.46 -9.40
CA PRO A 39 0.45 -9.77 -9.64
C PRO A 39 1.47 -10.92 -9.60
N THR A 40 2.76 -10.62 -9.77
CA THR A 40 3.84 -11.62 -9.84
C THR A 40 4.68 -11.67 -8.56
N ALA A 41 4.50 -10.73 -7.63
CA ALA A 41 5.24 -10.73 -6.39
C ALA A 41 4.87 -11.96 -5.52
N VAL A 42 5.87 -12.55 -4.88
CA VAL A 42 5.67 -13.74 -4.05
C VAL A 42 5.07 -13.33 -2.70
N ARG A 43 3.99 -13.99 -2.28
CA ARG A 43 3.46 -13.92 -0.91
C ARG A 43 3.98 -15.14 -0.15
N ALA A 44 4.57 -14.93 1.01
CA ALA A 44 5.14 -15.99 1.82
C ALA A 44 4.46 -16.06 3.18
N ILE A 45 4.14 -17.27 3.66
CA ILE A 45 3.66 -17.50 5.02
C ILE A 45 4.69 -18.34 5.74
N THR A 46 5.12 -17.89 6.92
CA THR A 46 6.11 -18.56 7.75
C THR A 46 5.47 -18.99 9.06
N ILE A 47 5.51 -20.29 9.34
CA ILE A 47 5.13 -20.86 10.63
C ILE A 47 6.42 -21.12 11.42
N LYS A 48 6.59 -20.42 12.53
CA LYS A 48 7.71 -20.60 13.46
C LYS A 48 7.22 -21.32 14.70
N ILE A 49 7.82 -22.48 14.99
CA ILE A 49 7.54 -23.28 16.18
C ILE A 49 8.82 -23.32 17.02
N GLU A 50 8.73 -22.85 18.26
CA GLU A 50 9.83 -22.85 19.23
C GLU A 50 9.51 -23.87 20.32
N LEU A 51 10.41 -24.84 20.51
CA LEU A 51 10.31 -25.83 21.57
C LEU A 51 11.41 -25.56 22.60
N LYS A 52 11.00 -25.25 23.83
CA LYS A 52 11.91 -25.09 24.96
C LYS A 52 11.80 -26.33 25.87
N PRO A 53 12.81 -27.23 25.88
CA PRO A 53 12.77 -28.40 26.75
C PRO A 53 12.91 -27.97 28.22
N MET A 54 12.28 -28.74 29.11
CA MET A 54 12.46 -28.64 30.56
C MET A 54 13.76 -29.33 31.00
N ALA A 55 14.20 -29.07 32.23
CA ALA A 55 15.48 -29.54 32.75
C ALA A 55 15.62 -31.08 32.73
N ASP A 56 14.53 -31.80 32.95
CA ASP A 56 14.45 -33.25 32.97
C ASP A 56 14.32 -33.88 31.57
N ARG A 57 14.17 -33.06 30.51
CA ARG A 57 14.00 -33.47 29.11
C ARG A 57 12.79 -34.39 28.87
N SER A 58 11.84 -34.43 29.80
CA SER A 58 10.61 -35.23 29.68
C SER A 58 9.46 -34.43 29.06
N MET A 59 9.52 -33.10 29.19
CA MET A 59 8.52 -32.16 28.71
C MET A 59 9.17 -30.97 27.99
N ALA A 60 8.41 -30.29 27.14
CA ALA A 60 8.81 -29.05 26.50
C ALA A 60 7.63 -28.08 26.41
N THR A 61 7.92 -26.79 26.53
CA THR A 61 6.97 -25.73 26.20
C THR A 61 7.05 -25.46 24.69
N SER A 62 5.90 -25.43 24.03
CA SER A 62 5.79 -25.09 22.61
C SER A 62 5.20 -23.70 22.44
N LYS A 63 5.86 -22.88 21.62
CA LYS A 63 5.37 -21.56 21.21
C LYS A 63 5.28 -21.49 19.70
N VAL A 64 4.11 -21.09 19.19
CA VAL A 64 3.86 -20.96 17.75
C VAL A 64 3.72 -19.48 17.42
N LYS A 65 4.30 -19.07 16.30
CA LYS A 65 4.08 -17.78 15.68
C LYS A 65 3.93 -17.99 14.18
N VAL A 66 2.88 -17.43 13.59
CA VAL A 66 2.68 -17.40 12.14
C VAL A 66 2.79 -15.96 11.67
N SER A 67 3.42 -15.73 10.53
CA SER A 67 3.52 -14.40 9.91
C SER A 67 3.55 -14.50 8.39
N SER A 68 2.91 -13.54 7.72
CA SER A 68 2.98 -13.38 6.27
C SER A 68 3.89 -12.23 5.82
N SER A 69 4.48 -12.40 4.64
CA SER A 69 5.12 -11.35 3.85
C SER A 69 4.26 -11.16 2.61
N LEU A 70 3.67 -9.97 2.51
CA LEU A 70 2.73 -9.57 1.46
C LEU A 70 3.43 -8.70 0.42
N ALA A 71 2.87 -8.62 -0.79
CA ALA A 71 3.41 -7.69 -1.76
C ALA A 71 3.07 -6.26 -1.38
N PRO A 72 4.01 -5.32 -1.60
CA PRO A 72 3.74 -3.91 -1.39
C PRO A 72 2.68 -3.42 -2.38
N MET A 73 1.95 -2.39 -1.97
CA MET A 73 1.05 -1.66 -2.86
C MET A 73 1.88 -1.02 -3.99
N ASN A 74 1.31 -1.00 -5.19
CA ASN A 74 1.88 -0.35 -6.35
C ASN A 74 2.12 1.13 -6.01
N PRO A 75 3.31 1.67 -6.33
CA PRO A 75 3.59 3.07 -6.05
C PRO A 75 2.65 3.95 -6.88
N HIS A 76 2.06 4.95 -6.24
CA HIS A 76 1.31 6.00 -6.93
C HIS A 76 2.23 7.21 -7.09
N GLU A 77 2.57 7.51 -8.35
CA GLU A 77 3.33 8.71 -8.69
C GLU A 77 2.37 9.87 -8.93
N SER A 78 2.69 11.03 -8.37
CA SER A 78 1.99 12.29 -8.63
C SER A 78 3.01 13.41 -8.76
N THR A 79 2.74 14.34 -9.68
CA THR A 79 3.57 15.52 -9.90
C THR A 79 3.02 16.68 -9.07
N VAL A 80 3.91 17.34 -8.34
CA VAL A 80 3.60 18.59 -7.62
C VAL A 80 4.43 19.72 -8.20
N SER A 81 3.83 20.91 -8.26
CA SER A 81 4.55 22.15 -8.57
C SER A 81 4.92 22.81 -7.24
N PHE A 82 6.05 23.52 -7.16
CA PHE A 82 6.39 24.27 -5.96
C PHE A 82 6.98 25.63 -6.33
N ALA A 83 6.78 26.61 -5.44
CA ALA A 83 7.32 27.95 -5.59
C ALA A 83 8.01 28.40 -4.30
N PHE A 84 9.06 29.20 -4.47
CA PHE A 84 9.76 29.84 -3.36
C PHE A 84 9.42 31.33 -3.33
N ASN A 85 8.84 31.80 -2.24
CA ASN A 85 8.40 33.19 -2.08
C ASN A 85 9.42 34.06 -1.31
N GLY A 86 10.67 33.58 -1.15
CA GLY A 86 11.72 34.26 -0.39
C GLY A 86 11.72 33.97 1.12
N ARG A 87 10.65 33.39 1.68
CA ARG A 87 10.51 33.07 3.11
C ARG A 87 10.10 31.63 3.39
N SER A 88 9.30 31.03 2.51
CA SER A 88 8.82 29.64 2.60
C SER A 88 8.81 28.99 1.21
N VAL A 89 8.91 27.66 1.21
CA VAL A 89 8.63 26.83 0.02
C VAL A 89 7.20 26.33 0.15
N GLU A 90 6.39 26.62 -0.86
CA GLU A 90 4.98 26.21 -0.92
C GLU A 90 4.76 25.30 -2.13
N ALA A 91 4.07 24.19 -1.91
CA ALA A 91 3.74 23.21 -2.94
C ALA A 91 2.28 23.35 -3.37
N TYR A 92 2.05 23.17 -4.66
CA TYR A 92 0.77 23.27 -5.36
C TYR A 92 0.50 21.95 -6.08
N VAL A 93 -0.76 21.53 -6.07
CA VAL A 93 -1.20 20.42 -6.93
C VAL A 93 -1.00 20.84 -8.38
N ASN A 94 -0.40 19.98 -9.20
CA ASN A 94 -0.25 20.23 -10.64
C ASN A 94 -1.63 20.11 -11.32
N GLY A 95 -2.45 21.15 -11.19
CA GLY A 95 -3.66 21.33 -11.96
C GLY A 95 -3.35 21.98 -13.32
N PRO A 96 -4.29 21.98 -14.29
CA PRO A 96 -4.13 22.81 -15.48
C PRO A 96 -3.80 24.22 -15.02
N ILE A 97 -2.77 24.84 -15.61
CA ILE A 97 -2.51 26.27 -15.41
C ILE A 97 -3.80 26.95 -15.88
N ASN A 98 -4.66 27.34 -14.93
CA ASN A 98 -5.71 28.30 -15.19
C ASN A 98 -4.95 29.55 -15.59
N GLN A 99 -4.78 29.73 -16.90
CA GLN A 99 -4.46 31.02 -17.46
C GLN A 99 -5.51 31.96 -16.86
N PRO A 100 -5.12 32.95 -16.04
CA PRO A 100 -6.10 33.92 -15.57
C PRO A 100 -6.70 34.55 -16.83
N ASP A 101 -8.02 34.44 -16.97
CA ASP A 101 -8.74 35.12 -18.04
C ASP A 101 -8.31 36.59 -18.03
N LEU A 102 -7.85 37.09 -19.17
CA LEU A 102 -7.50 38.50 -19.36
C LEU A 102 -8.79 39.32 -19.40
N ASP A 103 -9.50 39.37 -18.28
CA ASP A 103 -10.70 40.17 -18.09
C ASP A 103 -10.29 41.66 -17.98
N GLY A 104 -10.24 42.35 -19.12
CA GLY A 104 -10.23 43.81 -19.09
C GLY A 104 -9.62 44.57 -20.26
N ILE A 105 -9.05 43.94 -21.28
CA ILE A 105 -8.68 44.68 -22.49
C ILE A 105 -9.89 44.74 -23.40
N ASN A 106 -10.76 45.73 -23.18
CA ASN A 106 -11.64 46.20 -24.25
C ASN A 106 -10.75 46.53 -25.45
N PRO A 107 -10.95 45.91 -26.63
CA PRO A 107 -10.18 46.30 -27.80
C PRO A 107 -10.44 47.78 -28.06
N ILE A 108 -9.38 48.58 -27.99
CA ILE A 108 -9.40 49.96 -28.48
C ILE A 108 -9.95 49.91 -29.92
N PRO A 109 -11.05 50.63 -30.22
CA PRO A 109 -11.55 50.69 -31.58
C PRO A 109 -10.45 51.22 -32.48
N PHE A 110 -10.06 50.43 -33.49
CA PHE A 110 -9.22 50.93 -34.57
C PHE A 110 -10.04 51.97 -35.34
N GLU A 111 -9.96 53.24 -34.96
CA GLU A 111 -10.47 54.32 -35.79
C GLU A 111 -9.73 54.25 -37.12
N ARG A 112 -10.43 53.74 -38.14
CA ARG A 112 -9.99 53.91 -39.52
C ARG A 112 -9.90 55.41 -39.76
N ARG A 113 -8.67 55.96 -39.75
CA ARG A 113 -8.42 57.23 -40.41
C ARG A 113 -8.90 57.06 -41.85
N THR A 114 -10.04 57.65 -42.16
CA THR A 114 -10.44 57.91 -43.54
C THR A 114 -9.35 58.78 -44.13
N VAL A 115 -8.51 58.19 -44.98
CA VAL A 115 -7.64 58.97 -45.86
C VAL A 115 -8.58 59.62 -46.87
N GLY A 116 -8.78 60.93 -46.73
CA GLY A 116 -9.61 61.71 -47.63
C GLY A 116 -9.07 61.68 -49.06
N GLU A 117 -10.00 61.59 -49.99
CA GLU A 117 -9.82 61.69 -51.43
C GLU A 117 -9.35 63.07 -51.88
N ASN A 118 -8.65 63.06 -53.03
CA ASN A 118 -8.21 64.15 -53.92
C ASN A 118 -6.84 64.78 -53.65
#